data_AF-A0A151ERX3-F1
#
_entry.id   AF-A0A151ERX3-F1
#
_cell.length_a   1.000
_cell.length_b   1.000
_cell.length_c   1.000
_cell.angle_alpha   90.00
_cell.angle_beta   90.00
_cell.angle_gamma   90.00
#
_symmetry.space_group_name_H-M   'P 1'
#
loop_
_entity.id
_entity.type
_entity.pdbx_description
1 polymer ?
#
loop_
_entity_poly.entity_id
_entity_poly.type
_entity_poly.pdbx_seq_one_letter_code
_entity_poly.pdbx_strand_id
1 'polypeptide(L)'
;MNECESRFYKSLNKIDFKMIRRSEKCWIKVVPIARTSKQSIIYIILNEKKYQWNIYDEKGIEAHEIFFEGFNIYPSFYLKYGKKSYRIDCKKDGIEFIQINYNHKKDTYIKEKCNFNSPQSSCWAKAIFYTSRPAKSPFDEM
;
A
#
# COMPACT_ATOMS: atom_id res chain seq x y z
N MET A 1 -10.93 -27.36 9.64
CA MET A 1 -9.77 -26.62 10.20
C MET A 1 -10.11 -25.15 10.17
N ASN A 2 -10.11 -24.47 11.32
CA ASN A 2 -10.24 -23.01 11.34
C ASN A 2 -8.94 -22.44 10.77
N GLU A 3 -9.00 -21.89 9.57
CA GLU A 3 -7.84 -21.25 8.95
C GLU A 3 -7.39 -20.07 9.81
N CYS A 4 -6.13 -20.09 10.25
CA CYS A 4 -5.59 -19.10 11.15
C CYS A 4 -5.32 -17.79 10.37
N GLU A 5 -6.02 -16.72 10.75
CA GLU A 5 -5.79 -15.38 10.24
C GLU A 5 -4.48 -14.81 10.82
N SER A 6 -3.63 -14.24 9.97
CA SER A 6 -2.42 -13.54 10.39
C SER A 6 -2.57 -12.04 10.15
N ARG A 7 -2.17 -11.22 11.14
CA ARG A 7 -2.23 -9.75 11.04
C ARG A 7 -0.85 -9.14 11.24
N PHE A 8 -0.50 -8.18 10.40
CA PHE A 8 0.78 -7.48 10.45
C PHE A 8 0.56 -5.97 10.38
N TYR A 9 1.32 -5.25 11.20
CA TYR A 9 1.22 -3.81 11.34
C TYR A 9 2.63 -3.21 11.33
N LYS A 10 2.86 -2.22 10.47
CA LYS A 10 4.15 -1.53 10.43
C LYS A 10 3.97 -0.11 9.94
N SER A 11 4.73 0.82 10.52
CA SER A 11 4.64 2.24 10.21
C SER A 11 5.94 2.76 9.62
N LEU A 12 5.86 3.63 8.62
CA LEU A 12 6.99 4.32 8.02
C LEU A 12 6.62 5.77 7.73
N ASN A 13 7.38 6.72 8.28
CA ASN A 13 7.21 8.15 8.01
C ASN A 13 5.75 8.66 8.18
N LYS A 14 5.10 8.26 9.29
CA LYS A 14 3.68 8.56 9.60
C LYS A 14 2.67 7.95 8.61
N ILE A 15 3.04 6.87 7.95
CA ILE A 15 2.15 6.06 7.10
C ILE A 15 2.08 4.68 7.72
N ASP A 16 0.87 4.23 8.04
CA ASP A 16 0.60 2.88 8.52
C ASP A 16 0.35 1.93 7.36
N PHE A 17 0.96 0.75 7.45
CA PHE A 17 0.71 -0.38 6.59
C PHE A 17 0.15 -1.51 7.45
N LYS A 18 -1.11 -1.87 7.20
CA LYS A 18 -1.81 -2.97 7.86
C LYS A 18 -2.02 -4.06 6.83
N MET A 19 -1.71 -5.30 7.18
CA MET A 19 -1.93 -6.47 6.34
C MET A 19 -2.69 -7.53 7.12
N ILE A 20 -3.77 -8.04 6.54
CA ILE A 20 -4.52 -9.19 7.04
C ILE A 20 -4.35 -10.32 6.02
N ARG A 21 -4.03 -11.52 6.47
CA ARG A 21 -3.89 -12.70 5.63
C ARG A 21 -4.81 -13.79 6.14
N ARG A 22 -5.58 -14.38 5.23
CA ARG A 22 -6.37 -15.58 5.47
C ARG A 22 -6.24 -16.47 4.26
N SER A 23 -5.47 -17.55 4.42
CA SER A 23 -5.29 -18.57 3.39
C SER A 23 -4.63 -17.98 2.15
N GLU A 24 -5.32 -18.00 1.02
CA GLU A 24 -4.88 -17.46 -0.27
C GLU A 24 -5.16 -15.95 -0.40
N LYS A 25 -5.96 -15.37 0.51
CA LYS A 25 -6.31 -13.96 0.47
C LYS A 25 -5.36 -13.12 1.32
N CYS A 26 -4.94 -11.99 0.78
CA CYS A 26 -4.31 -10.91 1.54
C CYS A 26 -5.07 -9.61 1.34
N TRP A 27 -5.23 -8.84 2.41
CA TRP A 27 -5.76 -7.50 2.34
C TRP A 27 -4.74 -6.56 2.94
N ILE A 28 -4.52 -5.41 2.31
CA ILE A 28 -3.58 -4.39 2.76
C ILE A 28 -4.30 -3.04 2.80
N LYS A 29 -4.12 -2.33 3.91
CA LYS A 29 -4.60 -0.95 4.13
C LYS A 29 -3.40 -0.06 4.40
N VAL A 30 -3.30 1.02 3.64
CA VAL A 30 -2.25 2.05 3.78
C VAL A 30 -2.90 3.35 4.20
N VAL A 31 -2.51 3.89 5.36
CA VAL A 31 -3.22 5.00 6.02
C VAL A 31 -2.23 6.09 6.41
N PRO A 32 -2.48 7.36 6.05
CA PRO A 32 -1.78 8.48 6.68
C PRO A 32 -2.30 8.67 8.12
N ILE A 33 -1.39 8.76 9.10
CA ILE A 33 -1.75 8.79 10.53
C ILE A 33 -1.79 10.23 11.06
N ALA A 34 -0.94 11.11 10.52
CA ALA A 34 -0.83 12.49 10.97
C ALA A 34 -0.13 13.35 9.94
N ARG A 35 -0.58 14.60 9.81
CA ARG A 35 0.04 15.61 8.94
C ARG A 35 1.56 15.57 8.97
N THR A 36 2.11 15.75 7.79
CA THR A 36 3.53 15.86 7.56
C THR A 36 3.82 17.15 6.80
N SER A 37 5.09 17.43 6.54
CA SER A 37 5.51 18.54 5.68
C SER A 37 5.95 18.04 4.29
N LYS A 38 5.65 16.78 3.95
CA LYS A 38 6.20 16.11 2.77
C LYS A 38 5.09 15.40 2.00
N GLN A 39 5.05 15.65 0.70
CA GLN A 39 4.24 14.85 -0.21
C GLN A 39 4.66 13.39 -0.15
N SER A 40 3.67 12.50 -0.28
CA SER A 40 3.94 11.09 -0.48
C SER A 40 2.99 10.44 -1.46
N ILE A 41 3.54 9.60 -2.31
CA ILE A 41 2.84 8.95 -3.42
C ILE A 41 3.19 7.48 -3.42
N ILE A 42 2.19 6.62 -3.46
CA ILE A 42 2.35 5.17 -3.63
C ILE A 42 2.08 4.78 -5.08
N TYR A 43 2.80 3.76 -5.56
CA TYR A 43 2.67 3.24 -6.92
C TYR A 43 2.66 1.71 -6.91
N ILE A 44 1.88 1.12 -7.82
CA ILE A 44 1.85 -0.30 -8.14
C ILE A 44 1.41 -0.49 -9.59
N ILE A 45 1.89 -1.54 -10.25
CA ILE A 45 1.32 -2.02 -11.52
C ILE A 45 0.55 -3.31 -11.20
N LEU A 46 -0.74 -3.32 -11.50
CA LEU A 46 -1.61 -4.48 -11.31
C LEU A 46 -2.34 -4.77 -12.62
N ASN A 47 -2.21 -5.99 -13.14
CA ASN A 47 -2.80 -6.42 -14.40
C ASN A 47 -2.46 -5.44 -15.53
N GLU A 48 -1.17 -5.13 -15.67
CA GLU A 48 -0.58 -4.19 -16.64
C GLU A 48 -1.04 -2.73 -16.51
N LYS A 49 -1.95 -2.43 -15.57
CA LYS A 49 -2.43 -1.07 -15.30
C LYS A 49 -1.58 -0.44 -14.19
N LYS A 50 -1.10 0.77 -14.46
CA LYS A 50 -0.37 1.59 -13.48
C LYS A 50 -1.35 2.33 -12.58
N TYR A 51 -1.21 2.11 -11.28
CA TYR A 51 -1.95 2.83 -10.25
C TYR A 51 -1.01 3.71 -9.44
N GLN A 52 -1.48 4.90 -9.10
CA GLN A 52 -0.77 5.83 -8.24
C GLN A 52 -1.75 6.67 -7.43
N TRP A 53 -1.43 6.91 -6.16
CA TRP A 53 -2.24 7.74 -5.27
C TRP A 53 -1.37 8.54 -4.31
N ASN A 54 -1.83 9.74 -3.98
CA ASN A 54 -1.23 10.55 -2.93
C ASN A 54 -1.69 10.01 -1.58
N ILE A 55 -0.76 9.65 -0.69
CA ILE A 55 -1.06 9.38 0.72
C ILE A 55 -1.09 10.71 1.48
N TYR A 56 -0.09 11.55 1.22
CA TYR A 56 -0.07 12.97 1.61
C TYR A 56 0.05 13.84 0.36
N ASP A 57 -0.74 14.90 0.27
CA ASP A 57 -0.70 15.86 -0.84
C ASP A 57 0.58 16.71 -0.87
N GLU A 58 0.68 17.66 -1.79
CA GLU A 58 1.86 18.53 -1.94
C GLU A 58 2.16 19.37 -0.69
N LYS A 59 1.15 19.65 0.14
CA LYS A 59 1.27 20.40 1.40
C LYS A 59 1.55 19.47 2.59
N GLY A 60 1.59 18.15 2.37
CA GLY A 60 1.75 17.15 3.44
C GLY A 60 0.47 16.87 4.22
N ILE A 61 -0.69 17.29 3.69
CA ILE A 61 -2.02 17.02 4.23
C ILE A 61 -2.47 15.62 3.80
N GLU A 62 -3.17 14.91 4.68
CA GLU A 62 -3.72 13.58 4.43
C GLU A 62 -4.61 13.56 3.18
N ALA A 63 -4.30 12.73 2.19
CA ALA A 63 -5.03 12.71 0.92
C ALA A 63 -5.91 11.46 0.78
N HIS A 64 -5.30 10.28 0.77
CA HIS A 64 -6.01 9.02 0.56
C HIS A 64 -5.59 7.92 1.53
N GLU A 65 -6.56 7.10 1.90
CA GLU A 65 -6.31 5.72 2.33
C GLU A 65 -6.26 4.83 1.09
N ILE A 66 -5.26 3.94 0.99
CA ILE A 66 -5.18 2.95 -0.09
C ILE A 66 -5.54 1.58 0.45
N PHE A 67 -6.29 0.84 -0.36
CA PHE A 67 -6.70 -0.52 -0.08
C PHE A 67 -6.27 -1.43 -1.22
N PHE A 68 -5.84 -2.63 -0.87
CA PHE A 68 -5.50 -3.70 -1.80
C PHE A 68 -6.11 -5.00 -1.31
N GLU A 69 -6.70 -5.75 -2.23
CA GLU A 69 -7.14 -7.12 -2.03
C GLU A 69 -6.40 -8.00 -3.04
N GLY A 70 -5.73 -9.03 -2.53
CA GLY A 70 -4.95 -9.96 -3.33
C GLY A 70 -5.40 -11.39 -3.14
N PHE A 71 -5.32 -12.17 -4.21
CA PHE A 71 -5.53 -13.62 -4.19
C PHE A 71 -4.28 -14.33 -4.73
N ASN A 72 -3.71 -15.24 -3.93
CA ASN A 72 -2.47 -15.97 -4.18
C ASN A 72 -1.28 -15.08 -4.55
N ILE A 73 -1.24 -13.85 -4.02
CA ILE A 73 -0.22 -12.87 -4.36
C ILE A 73 0.17 -12.01 -3.15
N TYR A 74 1.41 -11.51 -3.19
CA TYR A 74 2.03 -10.69 -2.17
C TYR A 74 2.58 -9.44 -2.85
N PRO A 75 1.87 -8.30 -2.80
CA PRO A 75 2.26 -7.14 -3.57
C PRO A 75 3.49 -6.46 -2.95
N SER A 76 4.18 -5.71 -3.79
CA SER A 76 5.25 -4.80 -3.41
C SER A 76 4.91 -3.43 -3.96
N PHE A 77 4.98 -2.42 -3.11
CA PHE A 77 4.65 -1.05 -3.48
C PHE A 77 5.90 -0.20 -3.58
N TYR A 78 5.91 0.74 -4.51
CA TYR A 78 6.89 1.82 -4.50
C TYR A 78 6.29 3.02 -3.76
N LEU A 79 6.95 3.48 -2.72
CA LEU A 79 6.56 4.67 -1.96
C LEU A 79 7.60 5.77 -2.19
N LYS A 80 7.17 6.91 -2.75
CA LYS A 80 7.94 8.15 -2.74
C LYS A 80 7.49 9.00 -1.54
N TYR A 81 8.41 9.36 -0.65
CA TYR A 81 8.15 10.22 0.51
C TYR A 81 9.14 11.40 0.51
N GLY A 82 8.69 12.56 0.05
CA GLY A 82 9.56 13.69 -0.27
C GLY A 82 10.65 13.29 -1.28
N LYS A 83 11.92 13.41 -0.85
CA LYS A 83 13.11 13.01 -1.65
C LYS A 83 13.50 11.54 -1.49
N LYS A 84 12.96 10.84 -0.49
CA LYS A 84 13.29 9.43 -0.23
C LYS A 84 12.31 8.52 -0.94
N SER A 85 12.79 7.34 -1.34
CA SER A 85 11.98 6.30 -1.95
C SER A 85 12.18 4.98 -1.23
N TYR A 86 11.10 4.20 -1.15
CA TYR A 86 11.08 2.91 -0.47
C TYR A 86 10.35 1.88 -1.32
N ARG A 87 10.80 0.64 -1.27
CA ARG A 87 10.02 -0.53 -1.66
C ARG A 87 9.37 -1.11 -0.41
N ILE A 88 8.09 -1.38 -0.46
CA ILE A 88 7.30 -1.94 0.62
C ILE A 88 6.88 -3.34 0.21
N ASP A 89 7.50 -4.38 0.77
CA ASP A 89 7.22 -5.78 0.42
C ASP A 89 6.22 -6.35 1.44
N CYS A 90 5.02 -6.69 0.99
CA CYS A 90 4.01 -7.36 1.82
C CYS A 90 4.13 -8.87 1.63
N LYS A 91 4.88 -9.55 2.50
CA LYS A 91 5.24 -10.97 2.41
C LYS A 91 4.30 -11.84 3.24
N LYS A 92 4.39 -13.16 3.06
CA LYS A 92 3.63 -14.15 3.85
C LYS A 92 3.75 -13.94 5.37
N ASP A 93 4.96 -13.61 5.83
CA ASP A 93 5.31 -13.54 7.25
C ASP A 93 5.47 -12.09 7.77
N GLY A 94 5.14 -11.08 6.97
CA GLY A 94 5.16 -9.69 7.43
C GLY A 94 5.41 -8.64 6.37
N ILE A 95 5.65 -7.41 6.83
CA ILE A 95 5.86 -6.23 5.99
C ILE A 95 7.32 -5.77 6.12
N GLU A 96 8.00 -5.60 4.98
CA GLU A 96 9.38 -5.14 4.91
C GLU A 96 9.48 -3.79 4.18
N PHE A 97 10.34 -2.91 4.68
CA PHE A 97 10.60 -1.61 4.08
C PHE A 97 12.05 -1.54 3.65
N ILE A 98 12.29 -1.31 2.36
CA ILE A 98 13.62 -1.28 1.78
C ILE A 98 13.82 0.10 1.18
N GLN A 99 14.75 0.89 1.73
CA GLN A 99 15.09 2.18 1.15
C GLN A 99 15.81 1.99 -0.20
N ILE A 100 15.37 2.72 -1.22
CA ILE A 100 15.93 2.64 -2.57
C ILE A 100 16.99 3.73 -2.72
N ASN A 101 18.23 3.31 -2.99
CA ASN A 101 19.34 4.21 -3.27
C ASN A 101 19.51 4.39 -4.80
N TYR A 102 19.98 5.57 -5.22
CA TYR A 102 19.73 6.29 -6.49
C TYR A 102 20.12 5.66 -7.86
N ASN A 103 20.34 4.35 -7.98
CA ASN A 103 20.89 3.78 -9.22
C ASN A 103 19.86 3.46 -10.32
N HIS A 104 18.55 3.36 -10.00
CA HIS A 104 17.53 2.94 -10.97
C HIS A 104 16.55 4.06 -11.32
N LYS A 105 16.19 4.16 -12.61
CA LYS A 105 15.05 5.00 -13.06
C LYS A 105 13.76 4.49 -12.41
N LYS A 106 12.97 5.39 -11.81
CA LYS A 106 11.74 5.07 -11.07
C LYS A 106 10.83 4.10 -11.83
N ASP A 107 10.50 4.41 -13.08
CA ASP A 107 9.53 3.60 -13.84
C ASP A 107 10.07 2.21 -14.17
N THR A 108 11.37 2.07 -14.42
CA THR A 108 12.03 0.77 -14.57
C THR A 108 11.93 -0.04 -13.28
N TYR A 109 12.23 0.58 -12.14
CA TYR A 109 12.15 -0.09 -10.84
C TYR A 109 10.72 -0.55 -10.50
N ILE A 110 9.71 0.30 -10.77
CA ILE A 110 8.29 -0.07 -10.58
C ILE A 110 7.93 -1.27 -11.45
N LYS A 111 8.33 -1.28 -12.73
CA LYS A 111 8.06 -2.40 -13.64
C LYS A 111 8.73 -3.70 -13.20
N GLU A 112 9.96 -3.64 -12.69
CA GLU A 112 10.73 -4.82 -12.30
C GLU A 112 10.34 -5.38 -10.93
N LYS A 113 9.93 -4.52 -9.98
CA LYS A 113 9.76 -4.90 -8.57
C LYS A 113 8.35 -4.72 -8.02
N CYS A 114 7.49 -3.95 -8.69
CA CYS A 114 6.16 -3.59 -8.20
C CYS A 114 5.06 -3.91 -9.23
N ASN A 115 5.30 -4.88 -10.11
CA ASN A 115 4.38 -5.32 -11.15
C ASN A 115 3.81 -6.70 -10.85
N PHE A 116 2.49 -6.80 -10.83
CA PHE A 116 1.75 -7.99 -10.43
C PHE A 116 0.64 -8.29 -11.44
N ASN A 117 0.50 -9.57 -11.79
CA ASN A 117 -0.61 -10.07 -12.60
C ASN A 117 -1.44 -11.04 -11.75
N SER A 118 -2.64 -10.63 -11.40
CA SER A 118 -3.63 -11.44 -10.70
C SER A 118 -5.03 -10.89 -11.02
N PRO A 119 -5.81 -11.55 -11.89
CA PRO A 119 -7.14 -11.09 -12.31
C PRO A 119 -8.14 -10.95 -11.15
N GLN A 120 -7.93 -11.68 -10.07
CA GLN A 120 -8.77 -11.67 -8.87
C GLN A 120 -8.30 -10.64 -7.82
N SER A 121 -7.19 -9.95 -8.08
CA SER A 121 -6.69 -8.91 -7.19
C SER A 121 -7.22 -7.53 -7.62
N SER A 122 -7.39 -6.64 -6.66
CA SER A 122 -7.86 -5.29 -6.90
C SER A 122 -7.19 -4.28 -5.98
N CYS A 123 -7.15 -3.02 -6.41
CA CYS A 123 -6.60 -1.92 -5.62
C CYS A 123 -7.42 -0.64 -5.84
N TRP A 124 -7.63 0.12 -4.79
CA TRP A 124 -8.41 1.37 -4.83
C TRP A 124 -7.98 2.32 -3.72
N ALA A 125 -8.42 3.58 -3.82
CA ALA A 125 -8.15 4.59 -2.83
C ALA A 125 -9.44 5.30 -2.41
N LYS A 126 -9.48 5.73 -1.15
CA LYS A 126 -10.57 6.50 -0.56
C LYS A 126 -10.03 7.86 -0.13
N ALA A 127 -10.63 8.94 -0.63
CA ALA A 127 -10.27 10.29 -0.21
C ALA A 127 -10.72 10.55 1.24
N ILE A 128 -9.81 11.06 2.06
CA ILE A 128 -10.01 11.19 3.52
C ILE A 128 -11.08 12.22 3.85
N PHE A 129 -11.04 13.39 3.22
CA PHE A 129 -11.96 14.49 3.52
C PHE A 129 -13.31 14.41 2.81
N TYR A 130 -13.55 13.39 1.97
CA TYR A 130 -14.70 13.36 1.07
C TYR A 130 -15.65 12.17 1.23
N THR A 131 -15.53 11.33 2.26
CA THR A 131 -16.44 10.18 2.36
C THR A 131 -16.87 9.82 3.79
N SER A 132 -18.16 10.04 4.05
CA SER A 132 -18.98 9.48 5.14
C SER A 132 -19.23 7.96 5.02
N ARG A 133 -18.42 7.24 4.22
CA ARG A 133 -18.57 5.79 4.03
C ARG A 133 -17.72 5.04 5.06
N PRO A 134 -18.28 4.05 5.79
CA PRO A 134 -17.47 3.16 6.61
C PRO A 134 -16.39 2.47 5.77
N ALA A 135 -15.31 2.02 6.41
CA ALA A 135 -14.41 1.08 5.77
C ALA A 135 -15.21 -0.15 5.28
N LYS A 136 -14.73 -0.87 4.27
CA LYS A 136 -15.29 -2.18 3.91
C LYS A 136 -14.43 -3.24 4.58
N SER A 137 -15.05 -4.34 4.99
CA SER A 137 -14.41 -5.61 5.35
C SER A 137 -13.22 -5.94 4.44
N PRO A 138 -12.11 -6.51 4.97
CA PRO A 138 -11.91 -6.98 6.35
C PRO A 138 -11.29 -5.95 7.29
N PHE A 139 -11.13 -4.70 6.84
CA PHE A 139 -10.66 -3.60 7.69
C PHE A 139 -11.82 -2.85 8.34
N ASP A 140 -12.95 -3.52 8.53
CA ASP A 140 -14.05 -3.04 9.37
C ASP A 140 -13.50 -2.92 10.80
N GLU A 141 -12.93 -1.77 11.10
CA GLU A 141 -12.63 -1.30 12.44
C GLU A 141 -13.97 -0.81 13.01
N MET A 142 -14.89 -1.74 13.30
CA MET A 142 -16.00 -1.52 14.24
C MET A 142 -15.50 -1.73 15.66
#